data_AF-A0A7Y2LYG2-F1
#
_entry.id   AF-A0A7Y2LYG2-F1
#
_cell.length_a   1.000
_cell.length_b   1.000
_cell.length_c   1.000
_cell.angle_alpha   90.00
_cell.angle_beta   90.00
_cell.angle_gamma   90.00
#
_symmetry.space_group_name_H-M   'P 1'
#
loop_
_entity.id
_entity.type
_entity.pdbx_description
1 polymer ?
#
loop_
_entity_poly.entity_id
_entity_poly.type
_entity_poly.pdbx_seq_one_letter_code
_entity_poly.pdbx_strand_id
1 'polypeptide(L)'
;MPLSEPVRSEAVVYARQDLPGDIDWHVHYFGFVSDIDLRRRIGQEFYAARYLYKLWEGLRISEHWALQAQVQLQVQQYASIYEALIHHLLFTEAADEPEVRRLFEYRTLVERPLPGHVMDKIRNLDAADAGAIVGAVQATRRTQESKIRFDSKVAAAVALGMIDGDMGSEIAGFYTARNYIHIHAELRQNDLDWQVSFARDAYRRLHPFKSQVTSWLEGRGRGLAV
;
A
#
# COMPACT_ATOMS: atom_id res chain seq x y z
N MET A 1 23.30 23.96 17.09
CA MET A 1 24.26 22.94 17.57
C MET A 1 23.48 21.78 18.16
N PRO A 2 23.93 20.53 18.00
CA PRO A 2 23.24 19.37 18.59
C PRO A 2 23.29 19.42 20.12
N LEU A 3 22.37 18.70 20.79
CA LEU A 3 22.38 18.49 22.25
C LEU A 3 23.70 17.84 22.69
N SER A 4 24.04 17.90 23.98
CA SER A 4 25.25 17.26 24.50
C SER A 4 25.22 15.74 24.31
N GLU A 5 26.39 15.12 24.20
CA GLU A 5 26.50 13.68 23.93
C GLU A 5 25.75 12.78 24.94
N PRO A 6 25.76 13.06 26.26
CA PRO A 6 24.99 12.27 27.21
C PRO A 6 23.48 12.29 26.89
N VAL A 7 22.93 13.47 26.60
CA VAL A 7 21.50 13.63 26.29
C VAL A 7 21.14 12.95 24.97
N ARG A 8 21.99 13.06 23.95
CA ARG A 8 21.79 12.33 22.68
C ARG A 8 21.80 10.82 22.90
N SER A 9 22.74 10.33 23.71
CA SER A 9 22.89 8.90 24.01
C SER A 9 21.68 8.36 24.75
N GLU A 10 21.18 9.08 25.76
CA GLU A 10 19.97 8.70 26.50
C GLU A 10 18.74 8.61 25.61
N ALA A 11 18.52 9.60 24.73
CA ALA A 11 17.42 9.58 23.78
C ALA A 11 17.50 8.41 22.79
N VAL A 12 18.70 8.13 22.26
CA VAL A 12 18.95 7.00 21.36
C VAL A 12 18.71 5.66 22.06
N VAL A 13 19.21 5.52 23.28
CA VAL A 13 19.03 4.30 24.10
C VAL A 13 17.55 4.07 24.40
N TYR A 14 16.84 5.11 24.83
CA TYR A 14 15.39 5.03 25.07
C TYR A 14 14.65 4.53 23.82
N ALA A 15 14.94 5.12 22.66
CA ALA A 15 14.27 4.75 21.42
C ALA A 15 14.57 3.30 21.02
N ARG A 16 15.83 2.85 21.12
CA ARG A 16 16.26 1.50 20.71
C ARG A 16 15.80 0.39 21.64
N GLN A 17 15.63 0.66 22.94
CA GLN A 17 15.22 -0.36 23.91
C GLN A 17 13.86 -1.00 23.60
N ASP A 18 13.00 -0.29 22.87
CA ASP A 18 11.67 -0.77 22.49
C ASP A 18 11.68 -1.53 21.14
N LEU A 19 12.76 -1.44 20.36
CA LEU A 19 12.86 -2.12 19.08
C LEU A 19 13.29 -3.59 19.26
N PRO A 20 12.74 -4.51 18.45
CA PRO A 20 13.21 -5.89 18.41
C PRO A 20 14.57 -5.98 17.71
N GLY A 21 15.63 -6.13 18.49
CA GLY A 21 16.98 -6.28 17.95
C GLY A 21 17.48 -5.06 17.19
N ASP A 22 18.46 -5.28 16.32
CA ASP A 22 19.09 -4.25 15.50
C ASP A 22 18.46 -4.17 14.09
N ILE A 23 19.08 -3.38 13.22
CA ILE A 23 18.64 -3.24 11.84
C ILE A 23 18.63 -4.57 11.10
N ASP A 24 19.58 -5.46 11.37
CA ASP A 24 19.67 -6.75 10.71
C ASP A 24 18.50 -7.64 11.11
N TRP A 25 18.08 -7.63 12.38
CA TRP A 25 16.85 -8.31 12.79
C TRP A 25 15.65 -7.88 11.94
N HIS A 26 15.50 -6.57 11.68
CA HIS A 26 14.38 -6.03 10.89
C HIS A 26 14.47 -6.42 9.42
N VAL A 27 15.67 -6.54 8.85
CA VAL A 27 15.85 -7.07 7.48
C VAL A 27 15.48 -8.55 7.43
N HIS A 28 15.93 -9.35 8.39
CA HIS A 28 15.59 -10.78 8.49
C HIS A 28 14.11 -11.01 8.77
N TYR A 29 13.43 -10.06 9.42
CA TYR A 29 11.98 -10.13 9.63
C TYR A 29 11.22 -10.32 8.32
N PHE A 30 11.67 -9.68 7.24
CA PHE A 30 11.12 -9.80 5.89
C PHE A 30 11.81 -10.88 5.04
N GLY A 31 12.32 -11.95 5.66
CA GLY A 31 13.02 -13.04 4.97
C GLY A 31 12.23 -13.74 3.85
N PHE A 32 10.90 -13.56 3.81
CA PHE A 32 10.02 -14.05 2.75
C PHE A 32 10.06 -13.22 1.45
N VAL A 33 10.74 -12.07 1.44
CA VAL A 33 10.99 -11.26 0.24
C VAL A 33 12.29 -11.76 -0.41
N SER A 34 12.19 -12.24 -1.66
CA SER A 34 13.34 -12.79 -2.41
C SER A 34 14.33 -11.72 -2.88
N ASP A 35 13.85 -10.52 -3.20
CA ASP A 35 14.71 -9.38 -3.57
C ASP A 35 15.44 -8.84 -2.33
N ILE A 36 16.76 -8.98 -2.33
CA ILE A 36 17.63 -8.63 -1.21
C ILE A 36 17.65 -7.12 -0.94
N ASP A 37 17.67 -6.30 -1.99
CA ASP A 37 17.76 -4.85 -1.86
C ASP A 37 16.41 -4.27 -1.41
N LEU A 38 15.31 -4.79 -1.95
CA LEU A 38 13.97 -4.47 -1.48
C LEU A 38 13.78 -4.87 -0.02
N ARG A 39 14.16 -6.11 0.35
CA ARG A 39 14.09 -6.60 1.73
C ARG A 39 14.88 -5.71 2.68
N ARG A 40 16.10 -5.30 2.29
CA ARG A 40 16.92 -4.37 3.07
C ARG A 40 16.20 -3.03 3.24
N ARG A 41 15.64 -2.47 2.17
CA ARG A 41 14.95 -1.18 2.22
C ARG A 41 13.69 -1.23 3.09
N ILE A 42 12.89 -2.28 2.98
CA ILE A 42 11.68 -2.46 3.80
C ILE A 42 12.05 -2.65 5.27
N GLY A 43 13.08 -3.45 5.58
CA GLY A 43 13.60 -3.61 6.95
C GLY A 43 14.08 -2.29 7.56
N GLN A 44 14.75 -1.45 6.77
CA GLN A 44 15.14 -0.09 7.18
C GLN A 44 13.95 0.81 7.43
N GLU A 45 12.95 0.79 6.56
CA GLU A 45 11.72 1.58 6.73
C GLU A 45 10.95 1.15 8.00
N PHE A 46 10.89 -0.17 8.26
CA PHE A 46 10.24 -0.73 9.45
C PHE A 46 10.97 -0.32 10.74
N TYR A 47 12.31 -0.46 10.76
CA TYR A 47 13.14 -0.01 11.87
C TYR A 47 12.97 1.50 12.10
N ALA A 48 13.04 2.30 11.03
CA ALA A 48 12.95 3.76 11.10
C ALA A 48 11.59 4.22 11.65
N ALA A 49 10.49 3.63 11.18
CA ALA A 49 9.15 3.98 11.64
C ALA A 49 9.00 3.80 13.16
N ARG A 50 9.45 2.66 13.70
CA ARG A 50 9.39 2.41 15.14
C ARG A 50 10.38 3.28 15.92
N TYR A 51 11.62 3.40 15.44
CA TYR A 51 12.67 4.20 16.09
C TYR A 51 12.28 5.67 16.20
N LEU A 52 11.77 6.26 15.11
CA LEU A 52 11.31 7.65 15.11
C LEU A 52 10.12 7.83 16.04
N TYR A 53 9.14 6.92 16.03
CA TYR A 53 8.03 6.98 16.98
C TYR A 53 8.51 7.05 18.43
N LYS A 54 9.43 6.15 18.81
CA LYS A 54 9.97 6.07 20.18
C LYS A 54 10.86 7.26 20.55
N LEU A 55 11.59 7.82 19.59
CA LEU A 55 12.37 9.02 19.82
C LEU A 55 11.47 10.21 20.18
N TRP A 56 10.38 10.40 19.44
CA TRP A 56 9.40 11.46 19.71
C TRP A 56 8.66 11.25 21.03
N GLU A 57 8.28 10.01 21.34
CA GLU A 57 7.70 9.63 22.62
C GLU A 57 8.65 9.95 23.78
N GLY A 58 9.94 9.62 23.65
CA GLY A 58 10.96 9.88 24.67
C GLY A 58 11.18 11.36 24.95
N LEU A 59 10.99 12.21 23.93
CA LEU A 59 11.03 13.67 24.05
C LEU A 59 9.74 14.26 24.64
N ARG A 60 8.69 13.45 24.84
CA ARG A 60 7.37 13.87 25.35
C ARG A 60 6.78 15.06 24.60
N ILE A 61 6.93 15.07 23.28
CA ILE A 61 6.36 16.12 22.43
C ILE A 61 4.85 15.90 22.37
N SER A 62 4.08 16.77 23.04
CA SER A 62 2.62 16.64 23.21
C SER A 62 1.82 17.66 22.41
N GLU A 63 2.49 18.53 21.67
CA GLU A 63 1.86 19.51 20.80
C GLU A 63 1.08 18.82 19.68
N HIS A 64 -0.14 19.30 19.41
CA HIS A 64 -1.02 18.68 18.42
C HIS A 64 -0.39 18.58 17.03
N TRP A 65 0.29 19.64 16.58
CA TRP A 65 0.97 19.65 15.27
C TRP A 65 2.07 18.58 15.18
N ALA A 66 2.73 18.28 16.31
CA ALA A 66 3.81 17.31 16.39
C ALA A 66 3.28 15.88 16.37
N LEU A 67 2.24 15.62 17.17
CA LEU A 67 1.52 14.35 17.17
C LEU A 67 0.98 14.03 15.77
N GLN A 68 0.37 15.01 15.13
CA GLN A 68 -0.16 14.88 13.78
C GLN A 68 0.94 14.56 12.76
N ALA A 69 2.06 15.29 12.78
CA ALA A 69 3.20 15.00 11.90
C ALA A 69 3.77 13.59 12.11
N GLN A 70 3.89 13.16 13.37
CA GLN A 70 4.37 11.83 13.74
C GLN A 70 3.44 10.72 13.25
N VAL A 71 2.12 10.93 13.36
CA VAL A 71 1.11 9.98 12.89
C VAL A 71 1.12 9.90 11.37
N GLN A 72 1.12 11.04 10.67
CA GLN A 72 1.20 11.08 9.20
C GLN A 72 2.45 10.38 8.66
N LEU A 73 3.60 10.58 9.32
CA LEU A 73 4.83 9.90 8.95
C LEU A 73 4.70 8.38 9.11
N GLN A 74 4.20 7.90 10.25
CA GLN A 74 4.01 6.46 10.45
C GLN A 74 2.99 5.85 9.47
N VAL A 75 1.88 6.54 9.23
CA VAL A 75 0.86 6.13 8.24
C VAL A 75 1.52 5.96 6.87
N GLN A 76 2.32 6.95 6.44
CA GLN A 76 3.05 6.89 5.17
C GLN A 76 4.01 5.70 5.12
N GLN A 77 4.81 5.49 6.16
CA GLN A 77 5.83 4.46 6.19
C GLN A 77 5.23 3.06 6.17
N TYR A 78 4.25 2.78 7.03
CA TYR A 78 3.60 1.46 7.05
C TYR A 78 2.79 1.19 5.78
N ALA A 79 2.06 2.18 5.25
CA ALA A 79 1.37 2.02 3.97
C ALA A 79 2.34 1.71 2.83
N SER A 80 3.51 2.39 2.77
CA SER A 80 4.55 2.11 1.79
C SER A 80 5.19 0.73 1.96
N ILE A 81 5.34 0.23 3.20
CA ILE A 81 5.79 -1.14 3.46
C ILE A 81 4.79 -2.15 2.87
N TYR A 82 3.49 -2.04 3.17
CA TYR A 82 2.48 -2.94 2.60
C TYR A 82 2.41 -2.84 1.08
N GLU A 83 2.51 -1.63 0.54
CA GLU A 83 2.51 -1.41 -0.91
C GLU A 83 3.65 -2.16 -1.58
N ALA A 84 4.87 -2.01 -1.07
CA ALA A 84 6.04 -2.68 -1.61
C ALA A 84 5.97 -4.20 -1.47
N LEU A 85 5.49 -4.72 -0.32
CA LEU A 85 5.36 -6.16 -0.09
C LEU A 85 4.33 -6.80 -1.03
N ILE A 86 3.12 -6.26 -1.10
CA ILE A 86 2.07 -6.80 -1.98
C ILE A 86 2.49 -6.69 -3.44
N HIS A 87 3.11 -5.58 -3.83
CA HIS A 87 3.63 -5.41 -5.17
C HIS A 87 4.62 -6.52 -5.52
N HIS A 88 5.64 -6.72 -4.69
CA HIS A 88 6.66 -7.76 -4.92
C HIS A 88 6.05 -9.16 -4.97
N LEU A 89 5.17 -9.49 -4.02
CA LEU A 89 4.52 -10.80 -3.97
C LEU A 89 3.69 -11.10 -5.23
N LEU A 90 2.98 -10.11 -5.78
CA LEU A 90 2.18 -10.30 -6.99
C LEU A 90 3.04 -10.39 -8.25
N PHE A 91 3.93 -9.41 -8.46
CA PHE A 91 4.61 -9.24 -9.75
C PHE A 91 5.94 -9.98 -9.83
N THR A 92 6.46 -10.49 -8.71
CA THR A 92 7.66 -11.34 -8.68
C THR A 92 7.29 -12.78 -8.33
N GLU A 93 6.67 -13.02 -7.16
CA GLU A 93 6.44 -14.39 -6.66
C GLU A 93 5.23 -15.09 -7.29
N ALA A 94 4.24 -14.32 -7.78
CA ALA A 94 3.00 -14.81 -8.38
C ALA A 94 2.78 -14.29 -9.81
N ALA A 95 3.84 -13.86 -10.50
CA ALA A 95 3.73 -13.20 -11.80
C ALA A 95 2.96 -14.01 -12.86
N ASP A 96 3.07 -15.34 -12.77
CA ASP A 96 2.44 -16.28 -13.68
C ASP A 96 1.01 -16.65 -13.33
N GLU A 97 0.50 -16.22 -12.17
CA GLU A 97 -0.85 -16.55 -11.76
C GLU A 97 -1.91 -15.87 -12.64
N PRO A 98 -3.00 -16.56 -13.00
CA PRO A 98 -4.09 -15.98 -13.78
C PRO A 98 -4.64 -14.69 -13.16
N GLU A 99 -4.77 -14.64 -11.83
CA GLU A 99 -5.23 -13.49 -11.07
C GLU A 99 -4.35 -12.27 -11.29
N VAL A 100 -3.02 -12.46 -11.31
CA VAL A 100 -2.05 -11.38 -11.54
C VAL A 100 -2.06 -10.95 -13.01
N ARG A 101 -2.11 -11.90 -13.95
CA ARG A 101 -2.19 -11.59 -15.38
C ARG A 101 -3.44 -10.77 -15.71
N ARG A 102 -4.57 -11.03 -15.05
CA ARG A 102 -5.81 -10.26 -15.17
C ARG A 102 -5.69 -8.82 -14.67
N LEU A 103 -4.76 -8.50 -13.76
CA LEU A 103 -4.54 -7.12 -13.31
C LEU A 103 -4.08 -6.19 -14.43
N PHE A 104 -3.44 -6.75 -15.47
CA PHE A 104 -3.03 -5.97 -16.63
C PHE A 104 -4.19 -5.68 -17.59
N GLU A 105 -5.36 -6.29 -17.39
CA GLU A 105 -6.50 -6.16 -18.29
C GLU A 105 -7.58 -5.28 -17.69
N TYR A 106 -8.07 -4.32 -18.47
CA TYR A 106 -9.22 -3.51 -18.10
C TYR A 106 -10.18 -3.38 -19.28
N ARG A 107 -11.48 -3.38 -18.98
CA ARG A 107 -12.53 -3.12 -19.96
C ARG A 107 -12.72 -1.62 -20.10
N THR A 108 -12.70 -1.13 -21.33
CA THR A 108 -12.96 0.27 -21.65
C THR A 108 -13.75 0.38 -22.94
N LEU A 109 -14.47 1.49 -23.07
CA LEU A 109 -15.04 1.89 -24.35
C LEU A 109 -13.92 2.38 -25.27
N VAL A 110 -13.90 1.85 -26.48
CA VAL A 110 -13.02 2.29 -27.56
C VAL A 110 -13.90 2.85 -28.66
N GLU A 111 -13.66 4.11 -29.01
CA GLU A 111 -14.38 4.77 -30.08
C GLU A 111 -14.23 3.98 -31.39
N ARG A 112 -15.36 3.78 -32.07
CA ARG A 112 -15.43 3.13 -33.37
C ARG A 112 -16.37 3.90 -34.28
N PRO A 113 -15.94 4.18 -35.52
CA PRO A 113 -16.79 4.86 -36.47
C PRO A 113 -18.03 4.00 -36.76
N LEU A 114 -19.20 4.60 -36.56
CA LEU A 114 -20.49 4.03 -36.99
C LEU A 114 -20.80 4.44 -38.43
N PRO A 115 -21.67 3.70 -39.13
CA PRO A 115 -22.13 4.11 -40.46
C PRO A 115 -22.73 5.53 -40.44
N GLY A 116 -22.41 6.34 -41.45
CA GLY A 116 -22.82 7.75 -41.51
C GLY A 116 -24.32 7.96 -41.34
N HIS A 117 -25.14 7.12 -41.99
CA HIS A 117 -26.61 7.19 -41.87
C HIS A 117 -27.14 6.97 -40.45
N VAL A 118 -26.40 6.28 -39.58
CA VAL A 118 -26.75 6.13 -38.15
C VAL A 118 -26.35 7.38 -37.39
N MET A 119 -25.14 7.89 -37.64
CA MET A 119 -24.65 9.12 -37.01
C MET A 119 -25.50 10.34 -37.37
N ASP A 120 -25.99 10.43 -38.60
CA ASP A 120 -26.86 11.52 -39.04
C ASP A 120 -28.21 11.50 -38.32
N LYS A 121 -28.78 10.30 -38.07
CA LYS A 121 -29.99 10.15 -37.24
C LYS A 121 -29.74 10.59 -35.80
N ILE A 122 -28.60 10.22 -35.22
CA ILE A 122 -28.22 10.59 -33.86
C ILE A 122 -28.07 12.11 -33.73
N ARG A 123 -27.40 12.75 -34.69
CA ARG A 123 -27.17 14.21 -34.70
C ARG A 123 -28.44 15.03 -34.84
N ASN A 124 -29.49 14.46 -35.43
CA ASN A 124 -30.80 15.10 -35.59
C ASN A 124 -31.75 14.88 -34.41
N LEU A 125 -31.29 14.22 -33.33
CA LEU A 125 -32.07 14.11 -32.09
C LEU A 125 -32.19 15.49 -31.42
N ASP A 126 -33.34 15.77 -30.82
CA ASP A 126 -33.58 16.96 -30.00
C ASP A 126 -32.96 16.79 -28.61
N ALA A 127 -31.64 16.60 -28.59
CA ALA A 127 -30.82 16.43 -27.40
C ALA A 127 -29.62 17.38 -27.49
N ALA A 128 -29.36 18.11 -26.41
CA ALA A 128 -28.32 19.15 -26.37
C ALA A 128 -26.90 18.62 -26.63
N ASP A 129 -26.67 17.32 -26.40
CA ASP A 129 -25.40 16.63 -26.56
C ASP A 129 -25.31 15.76 -27.82
N ALA A 130 -26.33 15.77 -28.69
CA ALA A 130 -26.41 14.93 -29.89
C ALA A 130 -25.19 15.03 -30.81
N GLY A 131 -24.57 16.23 -30.89
CA GLY A 131 -23.35 16.47 -31.68
C GLY A 131 -22.07 15.88 -31.08
N ALA A 132 -22.08 15.55 -29.78
CA ALA A 132 -20.95 14.98 -29.05
C ALA A 132 -21.03 13.44 -28.92
N ILE A 133 -22.12 12.81 -29.37
CA ILE A 133 -22.29 11.35 -29.31
C ILE A 133 -21.31 10.69 -30.30
N VAL A 134 -20.56 9.72 -29.79
CA VAL A 134 -19.66 8.88 -30.58
C VAL A 134 -20.06 7.41 -30.47
N GLY A 135 -19.80 6.66 -31.54
CA GLY A 135 -19.90 5.21 -31.49
C GLY A 135 -18.75 4.61 -30.70
N ALA A 136 -19.02 3.64 -29.82
CA ALA A 136 -17.98 2.94 -29.10
C ALA A 136 -18.30 1.46 -28.93
N VAL A 137 -17.26 0.64 -28.83
CA VAL A 137 -17.35 -0.78 -28.49
C VAL A 137 -16.62 -1.06 -27.20
N GLN A 138 -17.15 -1.99 -26.39
CA GLN A 138 -16.44 -2.51 -25.23
C GLN A 138 -15.25 -3.34 -25.71
N ALA A 139 -14.05 -2.99 -25.25
CA ALA A 139 -12.83 -3.69 -25.57
C ALA A 139 -11.99 -3.91 -24.31
N THR A 140 -11.31 -5.06 -24.24
CA THR A 140 -10.26 -5.30 -23.25
C THR A 140 -8.96 -4.65 -23.74
N ARG A 141 -8.39 -3.78 -22.90
CA ARG A 141 -7.08 -3.16 -23.12
C ARG A 141 -6.10 -3.64 -22.07
N ARG A 142 -4.82 -3.56 -22.42
CA ARG A 142 -3.72 -3.84 -21.49
C ARG A 142 -3.23 -2.53 -20.88
N THR A 143 -2.93 -2.56 -19.59
CA THR A 143 -2.26 -1.48 -18.87
C THR A 143 -0.83 -1.88 -18.54
N GLN A 144 -0.09 -0.97 -17.93
CA GLN A 144 1.24 -1.22 -17.37
C GLN A 144 1.13 -1.30 -15.85
N GLU A 145 2.08 -2.01 -15.23
CA GLU A 145 2.11 -2.29 -13.78
C GLU A 145 1.97 -1.04 -12.91
N SER A 146 2.66 0.06 -13.30
CA SER A 146 2.63 1.33 -12.58
C SER A 146 1.26 2.03 -12.55
N LYS A 147 0.31 1.60 -13.38
CA LYS A 147 -1.05 2.15 -13.46
C LYS A 147 -2.09 1.27 -12.77
N ILE A 148 -1.69 0.09 -12.28
CA ILE A 148 -2.58 -0.81 -11.56
C ILE A 148 -2.81 -0.24 -10.16
N ARG A 149 -4.08 -0.01 -9.81
CA ARG A 149 -4.45 0.54 -8.50
C ARG A 149 -4.09 -0.42 -7.38
N PHE A 150 -3.69 0.13 -6.24
CA PHE A 150 -3.31 -0.68 -5.08
C PHE A 150 -4.46 -1.55 -4.58
N ASP A 151 -5.69 -1.04 -4.51
CA ASP A 151 -6.86 -1.85 -4.10
C ASP A 151 -7.06 -3.08 -4.98
N SER A 152 -6.78 -2.97 -6.28
CA SER A 152 -6.83 -4.12 -7.21
C SER A 152 -5.73 -5.13 -6.91
N LYS A 153 -4.54 -4.67 -6.52
CA LYS A 153 -3.43 -5.53 -6.07
C LYS A 153 -3.81 -6.28 -4.80
N VAL A 154 -4.36 -5.58 -3.81
CA VAL A 154 -4.83 -6.19 -2.56
C VAL A 154 -5.92 -7.23 -2.84
N ALA A 155 -6.90 -6.91 -3.70
CA ALA A 155 -7.95 -7.84 -4.08
C ALA A 155 -7.40 -9.11 -4.75
N ALA A 156 -6.38 -8.97 -5.61
CA ALA A 156 -5.70 -10.13 -6.20
C ALA A 156 -4.94 -10.96 -5.15
N ALA A 157 -4.29 -10.31 -4.18
CA ALA A 157 -3.62 -11.02 -3.09
C ALA A 157 -4.61 -11.85 -2.25
N VAL A 158 -5.79 -11.29 -1.95
CA VAL A 158 -6.89 -12.01 -1.28
C VAL A 158 -7.39 -13.18 -2.14
N ALA A 159 -7.63 -12.95 -3.44
CA ALA A 159 -8.12 -13.97 -4.35
C ALA A 159 -7.14 -15.16 -4.49
N LEU A 160 -5.84 -14.89 -4.39
CA LEU A 160 -4.78 -15.91 -4.41
C LEU A 160 -4.59 -16.64 -3.08
N GLY A 161 -5.32 -16.24 -2.03
CA GLY A 161 -5.14 -16.77 -0.67
C GLY A 161 -3.81 -16.38 -0.04
N MET A 162 -3.12 -15.35 -0.54
CA MET A 162 -1.90 -14.81 0.08
C MET A 162 -2.20 -14.22 1.46
N ILE A 163 -3.36 -13.56 1.55
CA ILE A 163 -3.90 -12.94 2.75
C ILE A 163 -5.40 -13.18 2.82
N ASP A 164 -5.98 -13.18 4.02
CA ASP A 164 -7.43 -13.25 4.19
C ASP A 164 -8.15 -11.93 3.84
N GLY A 165 -9.47 -11.99 3.72
CA GLY A 165 -10.30 -10.84 3.35
C GLY A 165 -10.28 -9.70 4.37
N ASP A 166 -10.18 -10.01 5.66
CA ASP A 166 -10.14 -9.02 6.74
C ASP A 166 -8.82 -8.24 6.68
N MET A 167 -7.70 -8.95 6.54
CA MET A 167 -6.37 -8.40 6.31
C MET A 167 -6.33 -7.54 5.04
N GLY A 168 -6.94 -8.03 3.95
CA GLY A 168 -7.07 -7.26 2.71
C GLY A 168 -7.83 -5.96 2.90
N SER A 169 -8.97 -6.00 3.58
CA SER A 169 -9.78 -4.81 3.88
C SER A 169 -9.00 -3.81 4.74
N GLU A 170 -8.28 -4.29 5.76
CA GLU A 170 -7.45 -3.44 6.60
C GLU A 170 -6.30 -2.80 5.82
N ILE A 171 -5.58 -3.56 4.98
CA ILE A 171 -4.47 -3.04 4.17
C ILE A 171 -4.95 -2.02 3.12
N ALA A 172 -6.12 -2.23 2.51
CA ALA A 172 -6.72 -1.24 1.62
C ALA A 172 -7.11 0.03 2.39
N GLY A 173 -7.66 -0.13 3.59
CA GLY A 173 -7.83 0.96 4.55
C GLY A 173 -6.50 1.65 4.84
N PHE A 174 -5.43 0.85 4.97
CA PHE A 174 -4.08 1.35 5.21
C PHE A 174 -3.61 2.33 4.14
N TYR A 175 -3.68 1.87 2.91
CA TYR A 175 -3.34 2.69 1.77
C TYR A 175 -4.24 3.93 1.62
N THR A 176 -5.53 3.80 1.92
CA THR A 176 -6.47 4.94 1.84
C THR A 176 -6.10 6.03 2.83
N ALA A 177 -5.70 5.69 4.05
CA ALA A 177 -5.43 6.72 5.06
C ALA A 177 -4.20 7.58 4.73
N ARG A 178 -3.26 7.04 3.95
CA ARG A 178 -2.14 7.80 3.39
C ARG A 178 -2.62 9.05 2.65
N ASN A 179 -3.79 9.02 2.01
CA ASN A 179 -4.31 10.19 1.29
C ASN A 179 -4.63 11.36 2.23
N TYR A 180 -4.92 11.11 3.51
CA TYR A 180 -5.17 12.15 4.51
C TYR A 180 -3.89 12.85 5.00
N ILE A 181 -2.72 12.46 4.49
CA ILE A 181 -1.48 13.23 4.70
C ILE A 181 -1.49 14.51 3.85
N HIS A 182 -2.25 14.55 2.75
CA HIS A 182 -2.40 15.77 1.97
C HIS A 182 -3.24 16.78 2.75
N ILE A 183 -2.71 17.99 3.00
CA ILE A 183 -3.36 19.03 3.82
C ILE A 183 -4.83 19.26 3.45
N HIS A 184 -5.20 19.28 2.16
CA HIS A 184 -6.60 19.44 1.76
C HIS A 184 -7.52 18.24 2.10
N ALA A 185 -6.98 17.03 2.15
CA ALA A 185 -7.72 15.85 2.59
C ALA A 185 -7.73 15.76 4.12
N GLU A 186 -6.63 16.11 4.76
CA GLU A 186 -6.49 16.26 6.21
C GLU A 186 -7.53 17.23 6.78
N LEU A 187 -7.68 18.43 6.21
CA LEU A 187 -8.67 19.43 6.63
C LEU A 187 -10.13 18.94 6.50
N ARG A 188 -10.36 17.86 5.74
CA ARG A 188 -11.68 17.21 5.62
C ARG A 188 -11.87 16.07 6.61
N GLN A 189 -10.80 15.61 7.27
CA GLN A 189 -10.75 14.46 8.16
C GLN A 189 -10.17 14.89 9.51
N ASN A 190 -11.03 15.36 10.42
CA ASN A 190 -10.62 15.93 11.71
C ASN A 190 -10.35 14.89 12.82
N ASP A 191 -10.32 13.60 12.50
CA ASP A 191 -10.20 12.53 13.49
C ASP A 191 -8.74 12.03 13.59
N LEU A 192 -7.98 12.66 14.49
CA LEU A 192 -6.61 12.26 14.80
C LEU A 192 -6.55 10.90 15.51
N ASP A 193 -7.55 10.56 16.34
CA ASP A 193 -7.60 9.28 17.06
C ASP A 193 -7.74 8.11 16.08
N TRP A 194 -8.52 8.30 15.02
CA TRP A 194 -8.58 7.37 13.91
C TRP A 194 -7.20 7.15 13.26
N GLN A 195 -6.44 8.21 12.97
CA GLN A 195 -5.09 8.09 12.40
C GLN A 195 -4.06 7.48 13.37
N VAL A 196 -4.21 7.71 14.68
CA VAL A 196 -3.37 7.08 15.72
C VAL A 196 -3.66 5.58 15.79
N SER A 197 -4.94 5.19 15.83
CA SER A 197 -5.34 3.78 15.83
C SER A 197 -4.79 3.07 14.60
N PHE A 198 -4.87 3.73 13.45
CA PHE A 198 -4.32 3.27 12.21
C PHE A 198 -2.82 2.97 12.29
N ALA A 199 -1.98 3.91 12.74
CA ALA A 199 -0.53 3.73 12.72
C ALA A 199 -0.11 2.55 13.61
N ARG A 200 -0.77 2.43 14.76
CA ARG A 200 -0.63 1.31 15.69
C ARG A 200 -1.05 -0.02 15.07
N ASP A 201 -2.21 -0.05 14.40
CA ASP A 201 -2.78 -1.27 13.87
C ASP A 201 -2.00 -1.74 12.63
N ALA A 202 -1.56 -0.80 11.77
CA ALA A 202 -0.67 -1.09 10.64
C ALA A 202 0.65 -1.74 11.08
N TYR A 203 1.27 -1.25 12.16
CA TYR A 203 2.44 -1.90 12.79
C TYR A 203 2.12 -3.32 13.27
N ARG A 204 1.03 -3.48 14.04
CA ARG A 204 0.66 -4.77 14.63
C ARG A 204 0.32 -5.82 13.58
N ARG A 205 -0.28 -5.40 12.46
CA ARG A 205 -0.71 -6.31 11.39
C ARG A 205 0.44 -6.85 10.53
N LEU A 206 1.65 -6.32 10.63
CA LEU A 206 2.81 -6.86 9.91
C LEU A 206 3.12 -8.31 10.31
N HIS A 207 2.89 -8.67 11.57
CA HIS A 207 3.13 -10.03 12.05
C HIS A 207 2.15 -11.09 11.51
N PRO A 208 0.82 -10.89 11.62
CA PRO A 208 -0.13 -11.80 10.97
C PRO A 208 0.00 -11.77 9.45
N PHE A 209 0.27 -10.62 8.82
CA PHE A 209 0.57 -10.53 7.39
C PHE A 209 1.73 -11.45 6.99
N LYS A 210 2.88 -11.32 7.68
CA LYS A 210 4.04 -12.19 7.47
C LYS A 210 3.68 -13.67 7.60
N SER A 211 2.90 -14.02 8.61
CA SER A 211 2.53 -15.42 8.89
C SER A 211 1.67 -16.01 7.76
N GLN A 212 0.70 -15.25 7.25
CA GLN A 212 -0.14 -15.67 6.12
C GLN A 212 0.68 -15.81 4.83
N VAL A 213 1.49 -14.81 4.49
CA VAL A 213 2.35 -14.82 3.30
C VAL A 213 3.37 -15.96 3.33
N THR A 214 4.01 -16.19 4.48
CA THR A 214 4.98 -17.28 4.62
C THR A 214 4.29 -18.63 4.42
N SER A 215 3.10 -18.83 5.04
CA SER A 215 2.32 -20.06 4.86
C SER A 215 1.90 -20.27 3.40
N TRP A 216 1.50 -19.20 2.72
CA TRP A 216 1.15 -19.23 1.30
C TRP A 216 2.36 -19.59 0.42
N LEU A 217 3.52 -19.00 0.64
CA LEU A 217 4.77 -19.33 -0.07
C LEU A 217 5.18 -20.80 0.15
N GLU A 218 5.12 -21.28 1.39
CA GLU A 218 5.43 -22.68 1.71
C GLU A 218 4.45 -23.67 1.08
N GLY A 219 3.16 -23.29 0.97
CA GLY A 219 2.15 -24.07 0.27
C GLY A 219 2.46 -24.21 -1.21
N ARG A 220 2.95 -23.15 -1.84
CA ARG A 220 3.37 -23.13 -3.26
C ARG A 220 4.62 -23.94 -3.52
N GLY A 221 5.62 -23.82 -2.64
CA GLY A 221 6.85 -24.61 -2.74
C GLY A 221 6.61 -26.13 -2.68
N ARG A 222 5.57 -26.56 -1.96
CA ARG A 222 5.14 -27.97 -1.91
C ARG A 222 4.32 -28.42 -3.13
N GLY A 223 3.68 -27.49 -3.85
CA GLY A 223 2.89 -27.78 -5.05
C GLY A 223 3.70 -27.93 -6.35
N LEU A 224 4.95 -27.44 -6.38
CA LEU A 224 5.86 -27.56 -7.53
C LEU A 224 6.72 -28.84 -7.51
N ALA A 225 6.59 -29.67 -6.47
CA ALA A 225 7.36 -30.90 -6.29
C ALA A 225 6.59 -32.18 -6.68
N VAL A 226 5.56 -32.07 -7.53
CA VAL A 226 4.76 -33.19 -8.06
C VAL A 226 4.80 -33.21 -9.57
#